data_AF-A0A356EJ23-F1
#
_entry.id   AF-A0A356EJ23-F1
#
_cell.length_a   1.000
_cell.length_b   1.000
_cell.length_c   1.000
_cell.angle_alpha   90.00
_cell.angle_beta   90.00
_cell.angle_gamma   90.00
#
_symmetry.space_group_name_H-M   'P 1'
#
loop_
_entity.id
_entity.type
_entity.pdbx_description
1 polymer ?
#
loop_
_entity_poly.entity_id
_entity_poly.type
_entity_poly.pdbx_seq_one_letter_code
_entity_poly.pdbx_strand_id
1 'polypeptide(L)'
;MMQLQRLRDRIDGIDRQIIDLLNERLEQAVMLRKLKPATRDAAREAAVLRHVQGLCKRLVSPELARQLYMLIMAESRGLQDRAFTVAGFQGQRGSDGEAAAGHWDKAAVAVPVPSFADLFDGLEAGVFDYGVVPAEDSRAGIVDQVNELLRQRDVTVVAVLDMDASHGAVKPLAAQLDGLELGKGAVQGQGGSRFFVVARRNAQPD
;
A
#
# COMPACT_ATOMS: atom_id res chain seq x y z
N MET A 1 20.19 -17.44 34.27
CA MET A 1 18.85 -17.04 33.78
C MET A 1 18.87 -15.83 32.84
N MET A 2 19.59 -14.74 33.13
CA MET A 2 19.63 -13.54 32.26
C MET A 2 20.14 -13.78 30.83
N GLN A 3 21.08 -14.70 30.61
CA GLN A 3 21.58 -15.01 29.26
C GLN A 3 20.53 -15.73 28.39
N LEU A 4 19.74 -16.63 28.98
CA LEU A 4 18.65 -17.30 28.28
C LEU A 4 17.56 -16.31 27.87
N GLN A 5 17.21 -15.38 28.75
CA GLN A 5 16.21 -14.36 28.44
C GLN A 5 16.68 -13.45 27.30
N ARG A 6 17.93 -12.97 27.33
CA ARG A 6 18.49 -12.17 26.23
C ARG A 6 18.47 -12.88 24.88
N LEU A 7 18.68 -14.20 24.86
CA LEU A 7 18.59 -14.98 23.63
C LEU A 7 17.15 -15.09 23.12
N ARG A 8 16.17 -15.26 24.01
CA ARG A 8 14.75 -15.27 23.65
C ARG A 8 14.30 -13.93 23.09
N ASP A 9 14.62 -12.83 23.77
CA ASP A 9 14.26 -11.48 23.31
C ASP A 9 14.86 -11.19 21.92
N ARG A 10 16.07 -11.71 21.66
CA ARG A 10 16.70 -11.62 20.33
C ARG A 10 15.97 -12.45 19.27
N ILE A 11 15.50 -13.65 19.61
CA ILE A 11 14.71 -14.50 18.71
C ILE A 11 13.39 -13.80 18.39
N ASP A 12 12.67 -13.32 19.39
CA ASP A 12 11.39 -12.63 19.22
C ASP A 12 11.53 -11.39 18.31
N GLY A 13 12.65 -10.66 18.43
CA GLY A 13 12.98 -9.56 17.54
C GLY A 13 13.22 -9.98 16.08
N ILE A 14 13.88 -11.11 15.86
CA ILE A 14 14.08 -11.69 14.52
C ILE A 14 12.74 -12.18 13.95
N ASP A 15 11.93 -12.84 14.76
CA ASP A 15 10.62 -13.35 14.34
C ASP A 15 9.71 -12.21 13.86
N ARG A 16 9.75 -11.07 14.54
CA ARG A 16 9.06 -9.85 14.07
C ARG A 16 9.56 -9.42 12.69
N GLN A 17 10.87 -9.36 12.49
CA GLN A 17 11.45 -8.99 11.18
C GLN A 17 11.05 -9.98 10.08
N ILE A 18 10.97 -11.28 10.38
CA ILE A 18 10.52 -12.29 9.43
C ILE A 18 9.07 -12.01 9.01
N ILE A 19 8.18 -11.74 9.96
CA ILE A 19 6.78 -11.44 9.68
C ILE A 19 6.64 -10.15 8.86
N ASP A 20 7.37 -9.09 9.22
CA ASP A 20 7.31 -7.81 8.49
C ASP A 20 7.75 -7.98 7.02
N LEU A 21 8.85 -8.70 6.79
CA LEU A 21 9.34 -9.00 5.44
C LEU A 21 8.40 -9.90 4.64
N LEU A 22 7.73 -10.84 5.31
CA LEU A 22 6.72 -11.68 4.66
C LEU A 22 5.50 -10.86 4.24
N ASN A 23 5.00 -9.97 5.10
CA ASN A 23 3.89 -9.09 4.79
C ASN A 23 4.23 -8.20 3.58
N GLU A 24 5.40 -7.55 3.58
CA GLU A 24 5.86 -6.75 2.45
C GLU A 24 5.90 -7.59 1.17
N ARG A 25 6.49 -8.79 1.21
CA ARG A 25 6.55 -9.68 0.04
C ARG A 25 5.15 -10.08 -0.48
N LEU A 26 4.18 -10.30 0.41
CA LEU A 26 2.81 -10.67 0.02
C LEU A 26 2.06 -9.48 -0.59
N GLU A 27 2.27 -8.26 -0.10
CA GLU A 27 1.72 -7.04 -0.72
C GLU A 27 2.27 -6.82 -2.12
N GLN A 28 3.58 -7.03 -2.32
CA GLN A 28 4.17 -6.99 -3.65
C GLN A 28 3.52 -8.03 -4.58
N ALA A 29 3.16 -9.21 -4.05
CA ALA A 29 2.45 -10.21 -4.84
C ALA A 29 1.03 -9.75 -5.21
N VAL A 30 0.29 -9.13 -4.28
CA VAL A 30 -1.05 -8.58 -4.55
C VAL A 30 -0.98 -7.47 -5.61
N MET A 31 -0.05 -6.52 -5.50
CA MET A 31 0.18 -5.50 -6.52
C MET A 31 0.55 -6.10 -7.87
N LEU A 32 1.46 -7.07 -7.89
CA LEU A 32 1.91 -7.73 -9.12
C LEU A 32 0.76 -8.39 -9.87
N ARG A 33 -0.30 -8.83 -9.18
CA ARG A 33 -1.48 -9.42 -9.83
C ARG A 33 -2.20 -8.44 -10.74
N LYS A 34 -2.20 -7.13 -10.41
CA LYS A 34 -2.83 -6.09 -11.22
C LYS A 34 -2.17 -5.94 -12.60
N LEU A 35 -0.89 -6.27 -12.69
CA LEU A 35 -0.10 -6.18 -13.91
C LEU A 35 -0.02 -7.49 -14.71
N LYS A 36 -0.49 -8.60 -14.14
CA LYS A 36 -0.34 -9.94 -14.73
C LYS A 36 -1.65 -10.49 -15.27
N PRO A 37 -1.62 -11.18 -16.42
CA PRO A 37 -2.81 -11.82 -16.98
C PRO A 37 -3.24 -13.07 -16.21
N ALA A 38 -2.30 -13.78 -15.56
CA ALA A 38 -2.56 -15.01 -14.85
C ALA A 38 -1.77 -15.10 -13.53
N THR A 39 -2.36 -15.76 -12.53
CA THR A 39 -1.79 -15.96 -11.20
C THR A 39 -0.57 -16.90 -11.22
N ARG A 40 -0.64 -17.99 -12.00
CA ARG A 40 0.42 -19.02 -12.01
C ARG A 40 1.40 -18.81 -13.16
N ASP A 41 2.68 -18.78 -12.82
CA ASP A 41 3.80 -18.74 -13.77
C ASP A 41 4.86 -19.77 -13.33
N ALA A 42 4.77 -20.97 -13.89
CA ALA A 42 5.61 -22.10 -13.49
C ALA A 42 7.10 -21.84 -13.78
N ALA A 43 7.42 -21.13 -14.87
CA ALA A 43 8.80 -20.79 -15.22
C ALA A 43 9.38 -19.80 -14.20
N ARG A 44 8.61 -18.78 -13.82
CA ARG A 44 9.03 -17.82 -12.80
C ARG A 44 9.16 -18.47 -11.43
N GLU A 45 8.21 -19.30 -11.02
CA GLU A 45 8.26 -20.02 -9.73
C GLU A 45 9.52 -20.90 -9.64
N ALA A 46 9.81 -21.68 -10.68
CA ALA A 46 11.03 -22.48 -10.74
C ALA A 46 12.30 -21.62 -10.67
N ALA A 47 12.30 -20.44 -11.29
CA ALA A 47 13.42 -19.50 -11.21
C ALA A 47 13.59 -18.91 -9.79
N VAL A 48 12.50 -18.57 -9.09
CA VAL A 48 12.57 -18.10 -7.69
C VAL A 48 13.11 -19.21 -6.78
N LEU A 49 12.64 -20.45 -6.91
CA LEU A 49 13.14 -21.56 -6.09
C LEU A 49 14.64 -21.78 -6.30
N ARG A 50 15.11 -21.82 -7.56
CA ARG A 50 16.56 -21.92 -7.86
C ARG A 50 17.35 -20.75 -7.27
N HIS A 51 16.83 -19.54 -7.38
CA HIS A 51 17.49 -18.34 -6.86
C HIS A 51 17.66 -18.42 -5.34
N VAL A 52 16.59 -18.71 -4.61
CA VAL A 52 16.58 -18.78 -3.15
C VAL A 52 17.49 -19.90 -2.64
N GLN A 53 17.48 -21.06 -3.29
CA GLN A 53 18.39 -22.15 -2.96
C GLN A 53 19.86 -21.75 -3.14
N GLY A 54 20.17 -20.92 -4.16
CA GLY A 54 21.51 -20.36 -4.36
C GLY A 54 21.95 -19.31 -3.31
N LEU A 55 21.00 -18.73 -2.56
CA LEU A 55 21.30 -17.81 -1.46
C LEU A 55 21.65 -18.54 -0.15
N CYS A 56 21.35 -19.83 -0.04
CA CYS A 56 21.62 -20.64 1.14
C CYS A 56 23.12 -20.89 1.33
N LYS A 57 23.81 -19.99 2.04
CA LYS A 57 25.27 -20.04 2.30
C LYS A 57 25.63 -20.36 3.76
N ARG A 58 24.65 -20.61 4.62
CA ARG A 58 24.83 -20.76 6.08
C ARG A 58 23.93 -21.87 6.64
N LEU A 59 23.30 -21.65 7.80
CA LEU A 59 22.52 -22.65 8.53
C LEU A 59 21.22 -23.09 7.84
N VAL A 60 20.67 -22.25 6.95
CA VAL A 60 19.49 -22.61 6.16
C VAL A 60 19.91 -23.56 5.05
N SER A 61 19.35 -24.77 5.05
CA SER A 61 19.58 -25.74 3.97
C SER A 61 18.79 -25.36 2.71
N PRO A 62 19.29 -25.68 1.50
CA PRO A 62 18.56 -25.46 0.25
C PRO A 62 17.18 -26.14 0.24
N GLU A 63 17.01 -27.27 0.93
CA GLU A 63 15.72 -27.96 1.01
C GLU A 63 14.73 -27.22 1.92
N LEU A 64 15.17 -26.74 3.09
CA LEU A 64 14.33 -25.92 3.96
C LEU A 64 13.87 -24.65 3.24
N ALA A 65 14.79 -23.96 2.55
CA ALA A 65 14.46 -22.74 1.83
C ALA A 65 13.45 -23.01 0.69
N ARG A 66 13.60 -24.14 -0.02
CA ARG A 66 12.65 -24.57 -1.04
C ARG A 66 11.25 -24.78 -0.45
N GLN A 67 11.14 -25.49 0.66
CA GLN A 67 9.85 -25.77 1.31
C GLN A 67 9.16 -24.49 1.78
N LEU A 68 9.89 -23.60 2.47
CA LEU A 68 9.37 -22.31 2.91
C LEU A 68 8.87 -21.47 1.72
N TYR A 69 9.65 -21.37 0.65
CA TYR A 69 9.24 -20.57 -0.50
C TYR A 69 8.08 -21.16 -1.28
N MET A 70 7.93 -22.49 -1.32
CA MET A 70 6.72 -23.09 -1.90
C MET A 70 5.47 -22.72 -1.13
N LEU A 71 5.52 -22.69 0.21
CA LEU A 71 4.41 -22.24 1.05
C LEU A 71 4.10 -20.77 0.83
N ILE A 72 5.13 -19.90 0.86
CA ILE A 72 4.96 -18.47 0.63
C ILE A 72 4.38 -18.22 -0.78
N MET A 73 4.82 -18.95 -1.80
CA MET A 73 4.25 -18.86 -3.15
C MET A 73 2.79 -19.32 -3.19
N ALA A 74 2.44 -20.39 -2.47
CA ALA A 74 1.06 -20.86 -2.38
C ALA A 74 0.15 -19.79 -1.77
N GLU A 75 0.55 -19.19 -0.66
CA GLU A 75 -0.17 -18.07 -0.03
C GLU A 75 -0.25 -16.86 -0.97
N SER A 76 0.86 -16.52 -1.66
CA SER A 76 0.88 -15.44 -2.63
C SER A 76 -0.18 -15.65 -3.71
N ARG A 77 -0.25 -16.85 -4.31
CA ARG A 77 -1.26 -17.17 -5.32
C ARG A 77 -2.67 -17.07 -4.76
N GLY A 78 -2.91 -17.61 -3.56
CA GLY A 78 -4.21 -17.51 -2.91
C GLY A 78 -4.67 -16.07 -2.71
N LEU A 79 -3.77 -15.16 -2.32
CA LEU A 79 -4.09 -13.74 -2.20
C LEU A 79 -4.34 -13.08 -3.56
N GLN A 80 -3.54 -13.43 -4.58
CA GLN A 80 -3.72 -12.92 -5.94
C GLN A 80 -5.05 -13.37 -6.57
N ASP A 81 -5.53 -14.56 -6.25
CA ASP A 81 -6.81 -15.08 -6.74
C ASP A 81 -8.02 -14.41 -6.08
N ARG A 82 -7.85 -13.81 -4.89
CA ARG A 82 -8.91 -13.06 -4.19
C ARG A 82 -9.22 -11.69 -4.80
N ALA A 83 -8.39 -11.20 -5.73
CA ALA A 83 -8.59 -9.94 -6.44
C ALA A 83 -8.90 -8.74 -5.52
N PHE A 84 -8.03 -8.50 -4.53
CA PHE A 84 -8.18 -7.37 -3.60
C PHE A 84 -8.21 -6.01 -4.30
N THR A 85 -8.97 -5.08 -3.71
CA THR A 85 -8.73 -3.65 -3.89
C THR A 85 -7.36 -3.30 -3.29
N VAL A 86 -6.55 -2.55 -4.02
CA VAL A 86 -5.20 -2.15 -3.63
C VAL A 86 -5.13 -0.65 -3.53
N ALA A 87 -4.80 -0.17 -2.34
CA ALA A 87 -4.68 1.24 -2.02
C ALA A 87 -3.20 1.62 -1.88
N GLY A 88 -2.73 2.62 -2.62
CA GLY A 88 -1.39 3.16 -2.43
C GLY A 88 -1.37 4.35 -1.47
N PHE A 89 -0.32 4.49 -0.66
CA PHE A 89 -0.08 5.71 0.13
C PHE A 89 1.42 5.98 0.26
N GLN A 90 1.81 7.25 0.30
CA GLN A 90 3.21 7.60 0.52
C GLN A 90 3.58 7.45 2.00
N GLY A 91 4.68 6.77 2.30
CA GLY A 91 5.23 6.71 3.65
C GLY A 91 5.56 5.30 4.13
N GLN A 92 5.36 5.06 5.42
CA GLN A 92 5.62 3.78 6.08
C GLN A 92 4.35 3.26 6.75
N ARG A 93 4.35 1.98 7.11
CA ARG A 93 3.30 1.41 7.96
C ARG A 93 3.18 2.17 9.27
N GLY A 94 1.96 2.26 9.78
CA GLY A 94 1.57 3.08 10.92
C GLY A 94 1.43 4.57 10.61
N SER A 95 1.58 5.00 9.34
CA SER A 95 1.37 6.40 8.97
C SER A 95 -0.11 6.75 8.87
N ASP A 96 -0.41 8.04 8.98
CA ASP A 96 -1.77 8.56 8.81
C ASP A 96 -2.37 8.20 7.43
N GLY A 97 -1.52 8.06 6.40
CA GLY A 97 -1.93 7.62 5.07
C GLY A 97 -2.46 6.18 5.05
N GLU A 98 -1.84 5.27 5.80
CA GLU A 98 -2.33 3.89 5.97
C GLU A 98 -3.66 3.88 6.72
N ALA A 99 -3.75 4.66 7.81
CA ALA A 99 -4.96 4.78 8.60
C ALA A 99 -6.13 5.33 7.76
N ALA A 100 -5.88 6.34 6.94
CA ALA A 100 -6.86 6.92 6.03
C ALA A 100 -7.29 5.93 4.93
N ALA A 101 -6.36 5.14 4.37
CA ALA A 101 -6.69 4.09 3.41
C ALA A 101 -7.61 3.02 4.01
N GLY A 102 -7.31 2.53 5.22
CA GLY A 102 -8.15 1.56 5.93
C GLY A 102 -9.47 2.15 6.44
N HIS A 103 -9.54 3.46 6.65
CA HIS A 103 -10.77 4.16 6.99
C HIS A 103 -11.73 4.23 5.78
N TRP A 104 -11.20 4.47 4.59
CA TRP A 104 -11.96 4.49 3.34
C TRP A 104 -12.46 3.09 2.94
N ASP A 105 -11.57 2.10 2.91
CA ASP A 105 -11.91 0.72 2.61
C ASP A 105 -11.15 -0.25 3.52
N LYS A 106 -11.87 -0.85 4.47
CA LYS A 106 -11.32 -1.82 5.43
C LYS A 106 -10.90 -3.13 4.77
N ALA A 107 -11.41 -3.45 3.59
CA ALA A 107 -11.10 -4.66 2.86
C ALA A 107 -9.93 -4.46 1.87
N ALA A 108 -9.54 -3.21 1.60
CA ALA A 108 -8.42 -2.91 0.73
C ALA A 108 -7.08 -3.28 1.38
N VAL A 109 -6.14 -3.71 0.55
CA VAL A 109 -4.74 -3.89 0.92
C VAL A 109 -4.06 -2.54 0.74
N ALA A 110 -3.73 -1.88 1.85
CA ALA A 110 -2.98 -0.64 1.86
C ALA A 110 -1.48 -0.92 1.72
N VAL A 111 -0.85 -0.33 0.70
CA VAL A 111 0.56 -0.54 0.38
C VAL A 111 1.33 0.79 0.47
N PRO A 112 2.40 0.84 1.28
CA PRO A 112 3.29 2.00 1.33
C PRO A 112 4.13 2.11 0.06
N VAL A 113 4.30 3.35 -0.44
CA VAL A 113 5.22 3.70 -1.53
C VAL A 113 6.21 4.79 -1.10
N PRO A 114 7.41 4.85 -1.71
CA PRO A 114 8.46 5.74 -1.23
C PRO A 114 8.16 7.22 -1.49
N SER A 115 7.50 7.56 -2.60
CA SER A 115 7.15 8.95 -2.94
C SER A 115 5.73 9.10 -3.50
N PHE A 116 5.23 10.34 -3.52
CA PHE A 116 3.98 10.65 -4.21
C PHE A 116 4.08 10.44 -5.72
N ALA A 117 5.25 10.64 -6.33
CA ALA A 117 5.41 10.35 -7.75
C ALA A 117 5.17 8.85 -8.04
N ASP A 118 5.74 7.97 -7.23
CA ASP A 118 5.53 6.51 -7.37
C ASP A 118 4.06 6.11 -7.15
N LEU A 119 3.35 6.81 -6.26
CA LEU A 119 1.92 6.59 -6.05
C LEU A 119 1.12 6.88 -7.32
N PHE A 120 1.35 8.05 -7.92
CA PHE A 120 0.62 8.47 -9.11
C PHE A 120 1.00 7.64 -10.34
N ASP A 121 2.28 7.31 -10.52
CA ASP A 121 2.72 6.40 -11.58
C ASP A 121 2.05 5.02 -11.43
N GLY A 122 1.91 4.51 -10.20
CA GLY A 122 1.19 3.27 -9.91
C GLY A 122 -0.32 3.33 -10.18
N LEU A 123 -0.96 4.48 -9.94
CA LEU A 123 -2.38 4.70 -10.27
C LEU A 123 -2.61 4.70 -11.78
N GLU A 124 -1.77 5.41 -12.54
CA GLU A 124 -1.86 5.46 -14.00
C GLU A 124 -1.59 4.08 -14.62
N ALA A 125 -0.63 3.33 -14.07
CA ALA A 125 -0.30 1.97 -14.48
C ALA A 125 -1.36 0.92 -14.05
N GLY A 126 -2.35 1.29 -13.24
CA GLY A 126 -3.39 0.38 -12.73
C GLY A 126 -2.89 -0.61 -11.66
N VAL A 127 -1.74 -0.34 -11.04
CA VAL A 127 -1.22 -1.11 -9.88
C VAL A 127 -2.05 -0.84 -8.63
N PHE A 128 -2.56 0.39 -8.52
CA PHE A 128 -3.44 0.82 -7.43
C PHE A 128 -4.82 1.12 -7.99
N ASP A 129 -5.87 0.69 -7.28
CA ASP A 129 -7.25 1.06 -7.60
C ASP A 129 -7.54 2.50 -7.16
N TYR A 130 -6.94 2.91 -6.03
CA TYR A 130 -6.93 4.28 -5.57
C TYR A 130 -5.68 4.57 -4.71
N GLY A 131 -5.40 5.85 -4.52
CA GLY A 131 -4.33 6.35 -3.67
C GLY A 131 -4.89 7.29 -2.61
N VAL A 132 -4.19 7.38 -1.49
CA VAL A 132 -4.49 8.33 -0.41
C VAL A 132 -3.35 9.33 -0.28
N VAL A 133 -3.69 10.61 -0.38
CA VAL A 133 -2.72 11.72 -0.32
C VAL A 133 -3.22 12.79 0.65
N PRO A 134 -2.33 13.50 1.36
CA PRO A 134 -2.75 14.60 2.23
C PRO A 134 -3.36 15.73 1.40
N ALA A 135 -4.51 16.22 1.85
CA ALA A 135 -5.19 17.39 1.28
C ALA A 135 -4.70 18.68 1.94
N GLU A 136 -4.42 18.60 3.25
CA GLU A 136 -3.90 19.67 4.06
C GLU A 136 -2.82 19.07 4.96
N ASP A 137 -1.57 19.51 4.83
CA ASP A 137 -0.47 19.17 5.71
C ASP A 137 0.22 20.45 6.16
N SER A 138 0.56 20.52 7.44
CA SER A 138 1.30 21.64 8.05
C SER A 138 2.80 21.58 7.73
N ARG A 139 3.29 20.48 7.13
CA ARG A 139 4.66 20.34 6.64
C ARG A 139 4.82 21.07 5.30
N ALA A 140 5.71 22.06 5.28
CA ALA A 140 5.96 22.91 4.13
C ALA A 140 6.25 22.09 2.85
N GLY A 141 5.45 22.31 1.80
CA GLY A 141 5.70 21.83 0.43
C GLY A 141 5.08 20.49 0.05
N ILE A 142 4.54 19.69 0.99
CA ILE A 142 3.92 18.39 0.68
C ILE A 142 2.62 18.58 -0.13
N VAL A 143 1.76 19.50 0.32
CA VAL A 143 0.48 19.78 -0.35
C VAL A 143 0.71 20.37 -1.75
N ASP A 144 1.75 21.20 -1.92
CA ASP A 144 2.09 21.76 -3.23
C ASP A 144 2.55 20.68 -4.21
N GLN A 145 3.35 19.72 -3.75
CA GLN A 145 3.77 18.57 -4.56
C GLN A 145 2.57 17.71 -4.99
N VAL A 146 1.66 17.40 -4.07
CA VAL A 146 0.44 16.62 -4.36
C VAL A 146 -0.45 17.38 -5.33
N ASN A 147 -0.67 18.68 -5.12
CA ASN A 147 -1.48 19.52 -6.00
C ASN A 147 -0.90 19.59 -7.42
N GLU A 148 0.42 19.66 -7.56
CA GLU A 148 1.05 19.65 -8.87
C GLU A 148 0.86 18.31 -9.58
N LEU A 149 1.04 17.18 -8.87
CA LEU A 149 0.77 15.86 -9.42
C LEU A 149 -0.70 15.69 -9.82
N LEU A 150 -1.65 16.19 -9.03
CA LEU A 150 -3.08 16.18 -9.37
C LEU A 150 -3.39 16.95 -10.67
N ARG A 151 -2.65 18.02 -10.98
CA ARG A 151 -2.82 18.77 -12.24
C ARG A 151 -2.14 18.09 -13.44
N GLN A 152 -1.00 17.45 -13.21
CA GLN A 152 -0.18 16.90 -14.28
C GLN A 152 -0.56 15.48 -14.72
N ARG A 153 -1.25 14.72 -13.85
CA ARG A 153 -1.54 13.30 -14.04
C ARG A 153 -3.00 13.03 -14.38
N ASP A 154 -3.29 11.91 -15.06
CA ASP A 154 -4.66 11.56 -15.47
C ASP A 154 -5.44 10.86 -14.36
N VAL A 155 -5.59 11.58 -13.25
CA VAL A 155 -6.28 11.13 -12.06
C VAL A 155 -7.40 12.11 -11.67
N THR A 156 -8.25 11.68 -10.76
CA THR A 156 -9.33 12.49 -10.19
C THR A 156 -9.43 12.25 -8.70
N VAL A 157 -9.76 13.30 -7.96
CA VAL A 157 -10.17 13.17 -6.56
C VAL A 157 -11.59 12.61 -6.56
N VAL A 158 -11.81 11.52 -5.82
CA VAL A 158 -13.12 10.84 -5.73
C VAL A 158 -13.79 11.03 -4.36
N ALA A 159 -13.01 11.33 -3.32
CA ALA A 159 -13.50 11.59 -1.99
C ALA A 159 -12.53 12.44 -1.17
N VAL A 160 -13.06 13.01 -0.08
CA VAL A 160 -12.30 13.70 0.95
C VAL A 160 -12.54 13.01 2.29
N LEU A 161 -11.48 12.73 3.02
CA LEU A 161 -11.50 12.10 4.33
C LEU A 161 -11.09 13.11 5.39
N ASP A 162 -11.96 13.34 6.37
CA ASP A 162 -11.63 14.12 7.57
C ASP A 162 -11.27 13.14 8.70
N MET A 163 -9.98 13.03 9.04
CA MET A 163 -9.49 12.16 10.11
C MET A 163 -9.41 12.95 11.43
N ASP A 164 -10.52 13.01 12.17
CA ASP A 164 -10.51 13.48 13.56
C ASP A 164 -10.02 12.38 14.50
N ALA A 165 -9.27 12.74 15.53
CA ALA A 165 -8.54 11.86 16.47
C ALA A 165 -9.40 10.86 17.28
N SER A 166 -10.69 10.69 16.95
CA SER A 166 -11.57 9.75 17.65
C SER A 166 -12.58 9.06 16.72
N HIS A 167 -13.05 9.68 15.64
CA HIS A 167 -14.09 9.11 14.76
C HIS A 167 -14.02 9.74 13.36
N GLY A 168 -13.07 9.31 12.51
CA GLY A 168 -12.94 9.80 11.14
C GLY A 168 -14.29 9.79 10.40
N ALA A 169 -14.58 10.87 9.68
CA ALA A 169 -15.78 10.98 8.86
C ALA A 169 -15.39 10.91 7.39
N VAL A 170 -15.99 9.97 6.66
CA VAL A 170 -15.87 9.88 5.19
C VAL A 170 -16.93 10.78 4.56
N LYS A 171 -16.52 11.74 3.71
CA LYS A 171 -17.44 12.56 2.91
C LYS A 171 -17.26 12.23 1.41
N PRO A 172 -18.20 11.50 0.80
CA PRO A 172 -18.15 11.23 -0.64
C PRO A 172 -18.35 12.53 -1.44
N LEU A 173 -17.51 12.75 -2.45
CA LEU A 173 -17.52 13.99 -3.25
C LEU A 173 -18.79 14.16 -4.13
N ALA A 174 -19.53 13.07 -4.38
CA ALA A 174 -20.79 13.11 -5.13
C ALA A 174 -21.89 13.99 -4.48
N ALA A 175 -21.73 14.39 -3.22
CA ALA A 175 -22.64 15.29 -2.52
C ALA A 175 -22.29 16.79 -2.65
N GLN A 176 -21.18 17.16 -3.31
CA GLN A 176 -20.68 18.56 -3.38
C GLN A 176 -20.22 18.99 -4.79
N LEU A 177 -20.88 18.50 -5.85
CA LEU A 177 -20.60 19.01 -7.21
C LEU A 177 -21.04 20.48 -7.41
N ASP A 178 -21.78 21.07 -6.47
CA ASP A 178 -22.00 22.52 -6.43
C ASP A 178 -20.83 23.22 -5.73
N GLY A 179 -19.74 23.47 -6.47
CA GLY A 179 -18.83 24.58 -6.15
C GLY A 179 -17.37 24.27 -5.82
N LEU A 180 -16.88 23.04 -5.98
CA LEU A 180 -15.43 22.78 -5.92
C LEU A 180 -14.78 23.07 -7.28
N GLU A 181 -14.48 24.34 -7.54
CA GLU A 181 -13.43 24.67 -8.49
C GLU A 181 -12.12 24.05 -8.00
N LEU A 182 -11.46 23.26 -8.87
CA LEU A 182 -10.14 22.65 -8.65
C LEU A 182 -8.99 23.68 -8.50
N GLY A 183 -9.30 24.90 -8.10
CA GLY A 183 -8.37 25.95 -7.72
C GLY A 183 -9.02 26.88 -6.71
N LYS A 184 -8.38 27.02 -5.54
CA LYS A 184 -8.76 27.91 -4.42
C LYS A 184 -9.92 27.41 -3.56
N GLY A 185 -9.61 26.41 -2.74
CA GLY A 185 -10.43 26.04 -1.59
C GLY A 185 -9.57 25.41 -0.51
N ALA A 186 -8.64 26.16 0.07
CA ALA A 186 -8.13 25.82 1.40
C ALA A 186 -9.31 26.01 2.37
N VAL A 187 -10.11 24.96 2.57
CA VAL A 187 -11.18 24.96 3.57
C VAL A 187 -10.49 24.73 4.89
N GLN A 188 -10.01 25.82 5.49
CA GLN A 188 -9.30 25.83 6.77
C GLN A 188 -10.17 25.15 7.85
N GLY A 189 -9.95 23.86 8.04
CA GLY A 189 -10.63 23.01 9.02
C GLY A 189 -9.81 22.98 10.30
N GLN A 190 -10.46 23.19 11.44
CA GLN A 190 -9.80 23.14 12.73
C GLN A 190 -9.37 21.70 13.07
N GLY A 191 -8.06 21.44 13.04
CA GLY A 191 -7.42 20.44 13.91
C GLY A 191 -7.38 18.97 13.48
N GLY A 192 -7.98 18.58 12.36
CA GLY A 192 -7.93 17.20 11.83
C GLY A 192 -6.99 17.06 10.63
N SER A 193 -6.40 15.88 10.43
CA SER A 193 -5.63 15.57 9.21
C SER A 193 -6.60 15.23 8.07
N ARG A 194 -6.60 16.01 6.98
CA ARG A 194 -7.47 15.79 5.83
C ARG A 194 -6.74 15.08 4.70
N PHE A 195 -7.38 14.08 4.09
CA PHE A 195 -6.84 13.33 2.96
C PHE A 195 -7.76 13.34 1.75
N PHE A 196 -7.16 13.35 0.56
CA PHE A 196 -7.86 13.04 -0.69
C PHE A 196 -7.74 11.57 -1.02
N VAL A 197 -8.84 10.98 -1.46
CA VAL A 197 -8.84 9.70 -2.17
C VAL A 197 -8.78 10.02 -3.66
N VAL A 198 -7.77 9.50 -4.33
CA VAL A 198 -7.45 9.78 -5.73
C VAL A 198 -7.51 8.50 -6.52
N ALA A 199 -8.18 8.49 -7.66
CA ALA A 199 -8.27 7.33 -8.54
C ALA A 199 -7.98 7.73 -9.99
N ARG A 200 -7.68 6.76 -10.84
CA ARG A 200 -7.52 6.98 -12.29
C ARG A 200 -8.84 7.47 -12.89
N ARG A 201 -8.78 8.49 -13.77
CA ARG A 201 -9.99 9.14 -14.33
C ARG A 201 -10.90 8.18 -15.12
N ASN A 202 -10.33 7.14 -15.73
CA ASN A 202 -11.04 6.09 -16.48
C ASN A 202 -11.16 4.77 -15.71
N ALA A 203 -11.27 4.80 -14.38
CA ALA A 203 -11.68 3.64 -13.61
C ALA A 203 -13.21 3.47 -13.71
N GLN A 204 -13.70 3.04 -14.89
CA GLN A 204 -15.07 2.55 -14.99
C GLN A 204 -15.13 1.21 -14.24
N PRO A 205 -16.09 1.02 -13.32
CA PRO A 205 -16.36 -0.31 -12.79
C PRO A 205 -16.90 -1.17 -13.94
N ASP A 206 -16.26 -2.30 -14.21
CA ASP A 206 -16.88 -3.41 -14.94
C ASP A 206 -18.04 -3.99 -14.10
#